data_AF-A0A1U8Q2B3-F1
#
_entry.id   AF-A0A1U8Q2B3-F1
#
_cell.length_a   1.000
_cell.length_b   1.000
_cell.length_c   1.000
_cell.angle_alpha   90.00
_cell.angle_beta   90.00
_cell.angle_gamma   90.00
#
_symmetry.space_group_name_H-M   'P 1'
#
loop_
_entity.id
_entity.type
_entity.pdbx_description
1 polymer ?
#
loop_
_entity_poly.entity_id
_entity_poly.type
_entity_poly.pdbx_seq_one_letter_code
_entity_poly.pdbx_strand_id
1 'polypeptide(L)'
;MDVDGSGGEAQSITALSRRQKALYQFTQQSLPACKPVLTPSWVITTFLLMGIIFIPVGFIAIHASRSVIEIVERYDTECVPEEFRDNKVAYIKDESISKNCTRYFRPLRAYSRRKSPTTFADLAG
;
A
#
# COMPACT_ATOMS: atom_id res chain seq x y z
N MET A 1 53.24 48.90 -20.15
CA MET A 1 53.04 48.29 -18.81
C MET A 1 51.69 48.78 -18.36
N ASP A 2 50.66 48.10 -18.82
CA ASP A 2 49.26 48.46 -18.58
C ASP A 2 48.84 47.73 -17.31
N VAL A 3 48.74 48.50 -16.22
CA VAL A 3 48.32 47.98 -14.92
C VAL A 3 46.80 48.01 -14.89
N ASP A 4 46.20 46.87 -15.24
CA ASP A 4 44.78 46.57 -15.03
C ASP A 4 44.52 46.46 -13.52
N GLY A 5 43.75 47.39 -12.96
CA GLY A 5 43.59 47.50 -11.51
C GLY A 5 42.34 48.25 -11.07
N SER A 6 41.14 47.85 -11.55
CA SER A 6 39.88 48.44 -11.08
C SER A 6 38.67 47.49 -11.12
N GLY A 7 38.90 46.18 -10.98
CA GLY A 7 37.83 45.16 -11.04
C GLY A 7 37.41 44.56 -9.68
N GLY A 8 38.26 44.64 -8.66
CA GLY A 8 38.08 43.89 -7.40
C GLY A 8 37.16 44.56 -6.37
N GLU A 9 37.17 45.88 -6.29
CA GLU A 9 36.48 46.61 -5.23
C GLU A 9 34.97 46.66 -5.46
N ALA A 10 34.55 46.88 -6.70
CA ALA A 10 33.13 46.87 -7.10
C ALA A 10 32.47 45.49 -6.89
N GLN A 11 33.20 44.40 -7.13
CA GLN A 11 32.71 43.03 -6.93
C GLN A 11 32.62 42.65 -5.44
N SER A 12 33.58 43.08 -4.63
CA SER A 12 33.57 42.85 -3.18
C SER A 12 32.39 43.57 -2.50
N ILE A 13 32.12 44.82 -2.88
CA ILE A 13 31.00 45.62 -2.34
C ILE A 13 29.63 45.01 -2.70
N THR A 14 29.45 44.53 -3.93
CA THR A 14 28.19 43.86 -4.34
C THR A 14 28.00 42.48 -3.71
N ALA A 15 29.09 41.76 -3.39
CA ALA A 15 29.02 40.48 -2.70
C ALA A 15 28.66 40.65 -1.20
N LEU A 16 29.25 41.64 -0.52
CA LEU A 16 28.92 41.98 0.86
C LEU A 16 27.49 42.48 1.01
N SER A 17 27.04 43.35 0.09
CA SER A 17 25.66 43.85 0.04
C SER A 17 24.61 42.74 -0.13
N ARG A 18 24.86 41.76 -1.02
CA ARG A 18 23.96 40.60 -1.18
C ARG A 18 23.89 39.72 0.06
N ARG A 19 25.03 39.48 0.73
CA ARG A 19 25.08 38.72 1.98
C ARG A 19 24.32 39.44 3.09
N GLN A 20 24.51 40.76 3.25
CA GLN A 20 23.75 41.55 4.21
C GLN A 20 22.24 41.52 3.93
N LYS A 21 21.84 41.62 2.66
CA LYS A 21 20.42 41.54 2.26
C LYS A 21 19.80 40.18 2.57
N ALA A 22 20.53 39.08 2.31
CA ALA A 22 20.08 37.74 2.65
C ALA A 22 19.94 37.58 4.18
N LEU A 23 20.97 37.96 4.95
CA LEU A 23 20.94 37.89 6.42
C LEU A 23 19.78 38.72 7.00
N TYR A 24 19.53 39.91 6.45
CA TYR A 24 18.39 40.76 6.85
C TYR A 24 17.04 40.08 6.57
N GLN A 25 16.91 39.40 5.42
CA GLN A 25 15.69 38.67 5.06
C GLN A 25 15.45 37.45 5.95
N PHE A 26 16.52 36.80 6.44
CA PHE A 26 16.46 35.73 7.44
C PHE A 26 16.10 36.25 8.84
N THR A 27 16.74 37.32 9.32
CA THR A 27 16.49 37.84 10.68
C THR A 27 15.12 38.50 10.81
N GLN A 28 14.60 39.11 9.74
CA GLN A 28 13.22 39.62 9.69
C GLN A 28 12.17 38.56 9.39
N GLN A 29 12.57 37.29 9.17
CA GLN A 29 11.66 36.20 8.82
C GLN A 29 10.80 36.49 7.57
N SER A 30 11.29 37.34 6.67
CA SER A 30 10.65 37.68 5.38
C SER A 30 11.14 36.76 4.26
N LEU A 31 11.32 35.48 4.58
CA LEU A 31 11.63 34.46 3.59
C LEU A 31 10.44 34.33 2.63
N PRO A 32 10.70 34.18 1.32
CA PRO A 32 9.63 33.90 0.36
C PRO A 32 9.04 32.53 0.69
N ALA A 33 7.91 32.54 1.39
CA ALA A 33 7.13 31.36 1.69
C ALA A 33 5.83 31.45 0.89
N CYS A 34 5.56 30.45 0.06
CA CYS A 34 4.18 30.18 -0.31
C CYS A 34 3.47 29.79 0.98
N LYS A 35 2.51 30.59 1.44
CA LYS A 35 1.59 30.18 2.50
C LYS A 35 0.46 29.42 1.83
N PRO A 36 0.44 28.07 1.88
CA PRO A 36 -0.65 27.33 1.29
C PRO A 36 -1.91 27.64 2.12
N VAL A 37 -2.78 28.49 1.58
CA VAL A 37 -4.11 28.70 2.13
C VAL A 37 -4.95 27.53 1.64
N LEU A 38 -5.37 26.66 2.56
CA LEU A 38 -6.20 25.50 2.26
C LEU A 38 -7.62 25.98 1.96
N THR A 39 -7.84 26.46 0.73
CA THR A 39 -9.16 26.92 0.30
C THR A 39 -10.06 25.70 0.06
N PRO A 40 -11.36 25.79 0.39
CA PRO A 40 -12.29 24.67 0.24
C PRO A 40 -12.37 24.18 -1.22
N SER A 41 -12.23 25.09 -2.19
CA SER A 41 -12.14 24.73 -3.61
C SER A 41 -10.97 23.78 -3.91
N TRP A 42 -9.79 24.05 -3.35
CA TRP A 42 -8.61 23.18 -3.55
C TRP A 42 -8.83 21.80 -2.95
N VAL A 43 -9.40 21.75 -1.74
CA VAL A 43 -9.70 20.49 -1.05
C VAL A 43 -10.69 19.66 -1.87
N ILE A 44 -11.78 20.25 -2.34
CA ILE A 44 -12.77 19.58 -3.19
C ILE A 44 -12.13 19.04 -4.46
N THR A 45 -11.28 19.83 -5.14
CA THR A 45 -10.57 19.39 -6.35
C THR A 45 -9.65 18.20 -6.08
N THR A 46 -8.91 18.19 -4.96
CA THR A 46 -8.04 17.06 -4.62
C THR A 46 -8.81 15.78 -4.32
N PHE A 47 -9.93 15.85 -3.61
CA PHE A 47 -10.77 14.68 -3.34
C PHE A 47 -11.43 14.13 -4.61
N LEU A 48 -11.85 15.01 -5.53
CA LEU A 48 -12.42 14.60 -6.81
C LEU A 48 -11.36 13.89 -7.67
N LEU A 49 -10.14 14.42 -7.75
CA LEU A 49 -9.03 13.76 -8.45
C LEU A 49 -8.69 12.39 -7.85
N MET A 50 -8.59 12.31 -6.52
CA MET A 50 -8.36 11.04 -5.83
C MET A 50 -9.47 10.03 -6.15
N GLY A 51 -10.74 10.46 -6.16
CA GLY A 51 -11.87 9.61 -6.55
C GLY A 51 -11.76 9.10 -7.99
N ILE A 52 -11.46 9.97 -8.95
CA ILE A 52 -11.29 9.60 -10.36
C ILE A 52 -10.18 8.56 -10.54
N ILE A 53 -9.13 8.59 -9.72
CA ILE A 53 -8.03 7.62 -9.78
C ILE A 53 -8.38 6.34 -9.03
N PHE A 54 -8.95 6.42 -7.83
CA PHE A 54 -9.21 5.25 -7.00
C PHE A 54 -10.40 4.41 -7.47
N ILE A 55 -11.42 5.01 -8.09
CA ILE A 55 -12.57 4.28 -8.62
C ILE A 55 -12.15 3.24 -9.70
N PRO A 56 -11.42 3.59 -10.78
CA PRO A 56 -11.01 2.62 -11.78
C PRO A 56 -9.98 1.62 -11.24
N VAL A 57 -9.04 2.06 -10.40
CA VAL A 57 -8.06 1.16 -9.76
C VAL A 57 -8.77 0.13 -8.88
N GLY A 58 -9.72 0.57 -8.06
CA GLY A 58 -10.53 -0.30 -7.22
C GLY A 58 -11.40 -1.26 -8.03
N PHE A 59 -11.99 -0.79 -9.14
CA PHE A 59 -12.77 -1.64 -10.04
C PHE A 59 -11.93 -2.76 -10.64
N ILE A 60 -10.73 -2.44 -11.15
CA ILE A 60 -9.78 -3.43 -11.69
C ILE A 60 -9.35 -4.41 -10.60
N ALA A 61 -9.04 -3.92 -9.39
CA ALA A 61 -8.63 -4.76 -8.26
C ALA A 61 -9.72 -5.75 -7.84
N ILE A 62 -10.98 -5.32 -7.79
CA ILE A 62 -12.13 -6.19 -7.48
C ILE A 62 -12.33 -7.23 -8.58
N HIS A 63 -12.23 -6.81 -9.85
CA HIS A 63 -12.37 -7.72 -10.97
C HIS A 63 -11.28 -8.80 -10.96
N ALA A 64 -10.03 -8.40 -10.78
CA ALA A 64 -8.89 -9.30 -10.68
C ALA A 64 -9.00 -10.27 -9.50
N SER A 65 -9.54 -9.81 -8.36
CA SER A 65 -9.75 -10.67 -7.19
C SER A 65 -10.81 -11.76 -7.43
N ARG A 66 -11.79 -11.53 -8.31
CA ARG A 66 -12.82 -12.52 -8.68
C ARG A 66 -12.34 -13.54 -9.70
N SER A 67 -11.33 -13.22 -10.50
CA SER A 67 -10.76 -14.15 -11.50
C SER A 67 -9.81 -15.19 -10.90
N VAL A 68 -9.49 -15.10 -9.61
CA VAL A 68 -8.63 -16.08 -8.92
C VAL A 68 -9.45 -17.31 -8.53
N ILE A 69 -9.04 -18.46 -9.04
CA ILE A 69 -9.59 -19.75 -8.66
C ILE A 69 -8.76 -20.28 -7.47
N GLU A 70 -9.39 -20.42 -6.32
CA GLU A 70 -8.79 -21.05 -5.13
C GLU A 70 -9.25 -22.50 -5.04
N ILE A 71 -8.29 -23.44 -4.99
CA ILE A 71 -8.57 -24.85 -4.76
C ILE A 71 -8.24 -25.14 -3.30
N VAL A 72 -9.26 -25.33 -2.47
CA VAL A 72 -9.12 -25.65 -1.04
C VAL A 72 -9.57 -27.09 -0.81
N GLU A 73 -8.60 -27.98 -0.61
CA GLU A 73 -8.86 -29.38 -0.27
C GLU A 73 -8.44 -29.63 1.18
N ARG A 74 -9.38 -30.03 2.04
CA ARG A 74 -9.11 -30.34 3.45
C ARG A 74 -8.83 -31.83 3.62
N TYR A 75 -7.58 -32.17 3.94
CA TYR A 75 -7.14 -33.55 4.15
C TYR A 75 -7.77 -34.21 5.39
N ASP A 76 -8.11 -33.41 6.41
CA ASP A 76 -8.62 -33.89 7.71
C ASP A 76 -10.00 -34.57 7.64
N THR A 77 -10.82 -34.22 6.67
CA THR A 77 -12.20 -34.73 6.59
C THR A 77 -12.29 -35.94 5.70
N GLU A 78 -11.45 -36.02 4.68
CA GLU A 78 -11.56 -37.10 3.71
C GLU A 78 -10.73 -38.32 4.10
N CYS A 79 -9.57 -38.14 4.73
CA CYS A 79 -8.68 -39.26 5.14
C CYS A 79 -9.04 -39.87 6.50
N VAL A 80 -10.02 -39.31 7.22
CA VAL A 80 -10.53 -39.87 8.47
C VAL A 80 -11.82 -40.63 8.17
N PRO A 81 -11.92 -41.93 8.53
CA PRO A 81 -13.17 -42.69 8.37
C PRO A 81 -14.31 -42.02 9.14
N GLU A 82 -15.55 -42.15 8.64
CA GLU A 82 -16.74 -41.53 9.24
C GLU A 82 -16.87 -41.84 10.74
N GLU A 83 -16.52 -43.08 11.13
CA GLU A 83 -16.55 -43.57 12.52
C GLU A 83 -15.63 -42.80 13.48
N PHE A 84 -14.59 -42.16 12.96
CA PHE A 84 -13.59 -41.44 13.75
C PHE A 84 -13.58 -39.93 13.50
N ARG A 85 -14.55 -39.39 12.76
CA ARG A 85 -14.61 -37.94 12.47
C ARG A 85 -14.80 -37.09 13.72
N ASP A 86 -15.58 -37.58 14.68
CA ASP A 86 -15.85 -36.89 15.95
C ASP A 86 -14.71 -37.07 16.96
N ASN A 87 -13.98 -38.19 16.88
CA ASN A 87 -12.83 -38.48 17.74
C ASN A 87 -11.58 -38.82 16.92
N LYS A 88 -11.04 -37.81 16.25
CA LYS A 88 -9.85 -37.94 15.41
C LYS A 88 -8.63 -38.44 16.19
N VAL A 89 -8.56 -38.12 17.48
CA VAL A 89 -7.44 -38.52 18.36
C VAL A 89 -7.42 -40.04 18.55
N ALA A 90 -8.58 -40.69 18.65
CA ALA A 90 -8.65 -42.16 18.71
C ALA A 90 -8.10 -42.79 17.43
N TYR A 91 -8.45 -42.25 16.25
CA TYR A 91 -7.90 -42.71 14.98
C TYR A 91 -6.39 -42.48 14.87
N ILE A 92 -5.87 -41.32 15.31
CA ILE A 92 -4.43 -41.03 15.24
C ILE A 92 -3.61 -41.98 16.12
N LYS A 93 -4.13 -42.35 17.29
CA LYS A 93 -3.45 -43.21 18.26
C LYS A 93 -3.55 -44.71 17.95
N ASP A 94 -4.47 -45.10 17.08
CA ASP A 94 -4.67 -46.51 16.73
C ASP A 94 -3.67 -46.96 15.65
N GLU A 95 -2.74 -47.81 16.05
CA GLU A 95 -1.70 -48.40 15.19
C GLU A 95 -2.23 -49.55 14.29
N SER A 96 -3.40 -50.12 14.62
CA SER A 96 -3.97 -51.25 13.87
C SER A 96 -4.61 -50.81 12.53
N ILE A 97 -4.94 -49.53 12.41
CA ILE A 97 -5.62 -48.97 11.24
C ILE A 97 -4.60 -48.25 10.36
N SER A 98 -4.43 -48.72 9.12
CA SER A 98 -3.55 -48.08 8.13
C SER A 98 -3.93 -46.61 7.89
N LYS A 99 -2.94 -45.72 7.95
CA LYS A 99 -3.09 -44.28 7.68
C LYS A 99 -2.77 -43.90 6.24
N ASN A 100 -2.54 -44.89 5.37
CA ASN A 100 -2.21 -44.62 3.98
C ASN A 100 -3.44 -44.09 3.26
N CYS A 101 -3.38 -42.81 2.86
CA CYS A 101 -4.47 -42.11 2.20
C CYS A 101 -3.97 -41.58 0.85
N THR A 102 -4.24 -42.32 -0.23
CA THR A 102 -3.94 -41.85 -1.58
C THR A 102 -5.04 -40.90 -2.05
N ARG A 103 -4.66 -39.65 -2.34
CA ARG A 103 -5.57 -38.62 -2.85
C ARG A 103 -5.26 -38.30 -4.31
N TYR A 104 -6.31 -38.20 -5.11
CA TYR A 104 -6.22 -37.69 -6.47
C TYR A 104 -6.74 -36.26 -6.46
N PHE A 105 -5.82 -35.32 -6.68
CA PHE A 105 -6.18 -33.93 -6.86
C PHE A 105 -7.07 -33.79 -8.09
N ARG A 106 -8.39 -33.68 -7.89
CA ARG A 106 -9.32 -33.38 -8.98
C ARG A 106 -9.52 -31.87 -9.01
N PRO A 107 -9.23 -31.18 -10.13
CA PRO A 107 -9.48 -29.74 -10.26
C PRO A 107 -10.99 -29.37 -10.30
N LEU A 108 -11.88 -30.32 -10.01
CA LEU A 108 -13.33 -30.21 -10.23
C LEU A 108 -14.09 -29.43 -9.16
N ARG A 109 -13.41 -28.89 -8.16
CA ARG A 109 -14.02 -27.95 -7.21
C ARG A 109 -13.11 -26.74 -7.03
N ALA A 110 -13.11 -25.90 -8.06
CA ALA A 110 -12.98 -24.46 -7.83
C ALA A 110 -14.13 -24.06 -6.91
N TYR A 111 -13.93 -24.18 -5.60
CA TYR A 111 -14.82 -23.55 -4.65
C TYR A 111 -14.63 -22.07 -4.88
N SER A 112 -15.52 -21.46 -5.66
CA SER A 112 -15.65 -20.01 -5.72
C SER A 112 -16.09 -19.59 -4.31
N ARG A 113 -15.15 -19.57 -3.37
CA ARG A 113 -15.27 -18.73 -2.20
C ARG A 113 -15.26 -17.35 -2.83
N ARG A 114 -16.45 -16.80 -3.09
CA ARG A 114 -16.60 -15.36 -3.22
C ARG A 114 -15.97 -14.82 -1.94
N LYS A 115 -14.69 -14.41 -1.99
CA LYS A 115 -14.09 -13.63 -0.92
C LYS A 115 -15.09 -12.51 -0.73
N SER A 116 -15.76 -12.54 0.43
CA SER A 116 -16.77 -11.56 0.78
C SER A 116 -16.20 -10.19 0.48
N PRO A 117 -16.96 -9.26 -0.12
CA PRO A 117 -16.46 -7.91 -0.31
C PRO A 117 -15.99 -7.45 1.07
N THR A 118 -14.68 -7.30 1.23
CA THR A 118 -14.09 -6.80 2.46
C THR A 118 -14.70 -5.43 2.64
N THR A 119 -15.64 -5.33 3.58
CA THR A 119 -16.33 -4.08 3.82
C THR A 119 -15.29 -3.09 4.32
N PHE A 120 -15.42 -1.81 3.96
CA PHE A 120 -14.47 -0.78 4.40
C PHE A 120 -14.33 -0.71 5.93
N ALA A 121 -15.29 -1.29 6.68
CA ALA A 121 -15.24 -1.49 8.12
C ALA A 121 -14.12 -2.45 8.60
N ASP A 122 -13.67 -3.41 7.79
CA ASP A 122 -12.63 -4.38 8.18
C ASP A 122 -11.19 -3.80 8.06
N LEU A 123 -11.04 -2.64 7.42
CA LEU A 123 -9.76 -1.95 7.23
C LEU A 123 -9.51 -0.83 8.26
N ALA A 124 -10.48 -0.55 9.12
CA ALA A 124 -10.45 0.54 10.10
C ALA A 124 -10.36 0.04 11.56
N GLY A 125 -9.97 -1.22 11.77
CA GLY A 125 -9.74 -1.83 13.09
C GLY A 125 -8.26 -1.99 13.41
#